data_AF-A0A7K9I1X7-F1
#
_entry.id   AF-A0A7K9I1X7-F1
#
_cell.length_a   1.000
_cell.length_b   1.000
_cell.length_c   1.000
_cell.angle_alpha   90.00
_cell.angle_beta   90.00
_cell.angle_gamma   90.00
#
_symmetry.space_group_name_H-M   'P 1'
#
loop_
_entity.id
_entity.type
_entity.pdbx_description
1 polymer ?
#
loop_
_entity_poly.entity_id
_entity_poly.type
_entity_poly.pdbx_seq_one_letter_code
_entity_poly.pdbx_strand_id
1 'polypeptide(L)'
;SGGKDSCYNMMQCVAAGHQIVALANLRPAKTTEQTEELDSYMYQTVGHHAIDLYAEALDLPLYRGFIKGTSVNTGRVYTTCQEDEVEDLYHLLKLVKDKEGVEGVSVGAILSDYQRVRVEDVCRRLNLQPLAYLWRQNQEILLKEMISSNIQAIIIKVAAFGLDPDKHLGKTLDQIEPYLLKLSEKYGVHVCGEGGEYETFTLDCPLFKKKIVVDLDRVVVHSADAFAPVAYLHFLKLHLENKGEASGTFMVNSCSCEVSCNEDDIFPSSEEDEPQENIPVIWKSLKHKSLDFTKMFGSSGKSLSGYQWFSGITAYFLPSKSKNAQEAAREAFSSLRAKMSSEGWELKDIILVHLYMKSMKDFNVINSIYVTEFDLCPPAR
;
A
#
# COMPACT_ATOMS: atom_id res chain seq x y z
N SER A 1 6.99 6.83 7.44
CA SER A 1 8.37 7.28 7.11
C SER A 1 8.46 8.74 6.72
N GLY A 2 7.35 9.44 6.45
CA GLY A 2 7.35 10.77 5.84
C GLY A 2 7.32 10.75 4.31
N GLY A 3 7.43 9.57 3.68
CA GLY A 3 7.28 9.43 2.24
C GLY A 3 5.82 9.47 1.76
N LYS A 4 5.69 9.62 0.44
CA LYS A 4 4.41 9.69 -0.29
C LYS A 4 3.46 8.53 0.07
N ASP A 5 3.98 7.32 0.23
CA ASP A 5 3.16 6.13 0.44
C ASP A 5 2.55 6.10 1.83
N SER A 6 3.31 6.53 2.85
CA SER A 6 2.80 6.69 4.22
C SER A 6 1.66 7.71 4.25
N CYS A 7 1.85 8.86 3.63
CA CYS A 7 0.88 9.95 3.61
C CYS A 7 -0.38 9.61 2.83
N TYR A 8 -0.22 8.97 1.66
CA TYR A 8 -1.35 8.56 0.85
C TYR A 8 -2.14 7.40 1.50
N ASN A 9 -1.47 6.43 2.13
CA ASN A 9 -2.17 5.36 2.86
C ASN A 9 -2.94 5.90 4.09
N MET A 10 -2.46 6.97 4.74
CA MET A 10 -3.25 7.67 5.77
C MET A 10 -4.52 8.28 5.18
N MET A 11 -4.45 8.89 3.99
CA MET A 11 -5.64 9.41 3.30
C MET A 11 -6.65 8.31 2.95
N GLN A 12 -6.17 7.15 2.48
CA GLN A 12 -7.02 5.98 2.22
C GLN A 12 -7.67 5.44 3.51
N CYS A 13 -6.92 5.41 4.61
CA CYS A 13 -7.43 5.01 5.92
C CYS A 13 -8.59 5.92 6.38
N VAL A 14 -8.44 7.24 6.22
CA VAL A 14 -9.51 8.21 6.53
C VAL A 14 -10.70 8.04 5.58
N ALA A 15 -10.45 7.86 4.27
CA ALA A 15 -11.49 7.63 3.27
C ALA A 15 -12.30 6.34 3.55
N ALA A 16 -11.66 5.30 4.09
CA ALA A 16 -12.31 4.07 4.53
C ALA A 16 -13.10 4.22 5.85
N GLY A 17 -13.12 5.41 6.45
CA GLY A 17 -13.89 5.73 7.65
C GLY A 17 -13.15 5.49 8.97
N HIS A 18 -11.83 5.28 8.94
CA HIS A 18 -11.03 5.16 10.15
C HIS A 18 -10.52 6.53 10.63
N GLN A 19 -10.24 6.62 11.91
CA GLN A 19 -9.62 7.79 12.52
C GLN A 19 -8.12 7.53 12.72
N ILE A 20 -7.27 8.43 12.25
CA ILE A 20 -5.85 8.42 12.61
C ILE A 20 -5.71 9.02 14.01
N VAL A 21 -5.15 8.24 14.92
CA VAL A 21 -5.03 8.60 16.35
C VAL A 21 -3.60 8.94 16.76
N ALA A 22 -2.61 8.34 16.11
CA ALA A 22 -1.20 8.56 16.39
C ALA A 22 -0.32 8.23 15.18
N LEU A 23 0.87 8.81 15.16
CA LEU A 23 1.93 8.52 14.21
C LEU A 23 3.02 7.69 14.89
N ALA A 24 3.52 6.66 14.20
CA ALA A 24 4.62 5.83 14.68
C ALA A 24 5.77 5.86 13.67
N ASN A 25 7.01 6.07 14.15
CA ASN A 25 8.19 6.08 13.31
C ASN A 25 9.38 5.42 14.01
N LEU A 26 10.02 4.47 13.33
CA LEU A 26 11.35 3.98 13.68
C LEU A 26 12.41 4.81 12.94
N ARG A 27 13.50 5.12 13.64
CA ARG A 27 14.61 5.92 13.11
C ARG A 27 15.97 5.32 13.48
N PRO A 28 17.03 5.61 12.73
CA PRO A 28 18.40 5.29 13.12
C PRO A 28 18.72 5.74 14.55
N ALA A 29 19.50 4.94 15.28
CA ALA A 29 20.13 5.39 16.52
C ALA A 29 21.14 6.52 16.22
N LYS A 30 21.33 7.45 17.16
CA LYS A 30 22.38 8.48 17.04
C LYS A 30 23.75 7.80 17.20
N THR A 31 24.31 7.27 16.12
CA THR A 31 25.70 6.82 16.08
C THR A 31 26.63 8.02 15.83
N THR A 32 27.89 7.88 16.23
CA THR A 32 28.95 8.89 16.08
C THR A 32 29.33 9.15 14.62
N GLU A 33 28.89 8.31 13.69
CA GLU A 33 29.05 8.46 12.25
C GLU A 33 27.72 8.91 11.64
N GLN A 34 27.74 10.06 10.96
CA GLN A 34 26.61 10.82 10.44
C GLN A 34 25.96 10.18 9.20
N THR A 35 25.67 8.88 9.20
CA THR A 35 25.00 8.24 8.07
C THR A 35 23.50 8.16 8.36
N GLU A 36 22.73 9.06 7.73
CA GLU A 36 21.26 9.01 7.77
C GLU A 36 20.69 7.80 7.03
N GLU A 37 21.43 7.36 6.01
CA GLU A 37 21.13 6.17 5.23
C GLU A 37 21.62 4.92 5.97
N LEU A 38 20.68 4.03 6.29
CA LEU A 38 20.97 2.66 6.72
C LEU A 38 20.41 1.69 5.67
N ASP A 39 21.15 0.60 5.44
CA ASP A 39 20.68 -0.55 4.63
C ASP A 39 19.60 -1.35 5.39
N SER A 40 18.41 -0.77 5.57
CA SER A 40 17.23 -1.43 6.16
C SER A 40 16.26 -1.86 5.07
N TYR A 41 15.80 -3.12 5.12
CA TYR A 41 14.80 -3.62 4.18
C TYR A 41 13.38 -3.14 4.56
N MET A 42 13.17 -2.79 5.83
CA MET A 42 11.87 -2.36 6.36
C MET A 42 11.63 -0.85 6.26
N TYR A 43 12.65 -0.03 6.50
CA TYR A 43 12.44 1.37 6.87
C TYR A 43 13.22 2.33 5.98
N GLN A 44 12.50 3.32 5.44
CA GLN A 44 13.11 4.55 4.95
C GLN A 44 13.75 5.32 6.13
N THR A 45 15.03 5.64 5.98
CA THR A 45 15.84 6.31 7.02
C THR A 45 16.25 7.73 6.64
N VAL A 46 16.36 8.05 5.35
CA VAL A 46 16.59 9.41 4.86
C VAL A 46 15.42 10.32 5.23
N GLY A 47 15.76 11.54 5.66
CA GLY A 47 14.77 12.55 6.05
C GLY A 47 14.14 12.31 7.43
N HIS A 48 14.57 11.29 8.18
CA HIS A 48 13.98 10.98 9.47
C HIS A 48 14.07 12.14 10.48
N HIS A 49 15.05 13.04 10.38
CA HIS A 49 15.15 14.20 11.27
C HIS A 49 13.97 15.16 11.12
N ALA A 50 13.40 15.29 9.92
CA ALA A 50 12.29 16.18 9.65
C ALA A 50 10.92 15.62 10.11
N ILE A 51 10.85 14.34 10.50
CA ILE A 51 9.62 13.69 10.95
C ILE A 51 9.07 14.29 12.26
N ASP A 52 9.90 14.92 13.08
CA ASP A 52 9.41 15.57 14.30
C ASP A 52 8.38 16.68 13.99
N LEU A 53 8.46 17.30 12.79
CA LEU A 53 7.49 18.31 12.35
C LEU A 53 6.12 17.72 12.02
N TYR A 54 6.01 16.41 11.76
CA TYR A 54 4.74 15.78 11.40
C TYR A 54 3.74 15.81 12.55
N ALA A 55 4.20 15.78 13.80
CA ALA A 55 3.32 15.85 14.97
C ALA A 55 2.48 17.14 14.95
N GLU A 56 3.14 18.27 14.73
CA GLU A 56 2.48 19.58 14.65
C GLU A 56 1.82 19.81 13.28
N ALA A 57 2.41 19.31 12.18
CA ALA A 57 1.83 19.43 10.85
C ALA A 57 0.48 18.72 10.74
N LEU A 58 0.32 17.55 11.36
CA LEU A 58 -0.92 16.75 11.33
C LEU A 58 -1.82 16.96 12.56
N ASP A 59 -1.31 17.62 13.60
CA ASP A 59 -1.98 17.74 14.91
C ASP A 59 -2.28 16.37 15.53
N LEU A 60 -1.25 15.51 15.59
CA LEU A 60 -1.33 14.14 16.08
C LEU A 60 -0.12 13.80 16.97
N PRO A 61 -0.30 12.94 18.00
CA PRO A 61 0.82 12.46 18.80
C PRO A 61 1.77 11.63 17.94
N LEU A 62 3.08 11.87 18.09
CA LEU A 62 4.15 11.17 17.38
C LEU A 62 4.97 10.33 18.33
N TYR A 63 5.00 9.03 18.07
CA TYR A 63 5.78 8.05 18.80
C TYR A 63 7.00 7.64 17.97
N ARG A 64 8.19 7.87 18.51
CA ARG A 64 9.45 7.53 17.83
C ARG A 64 10.21 6.46 18.60
N GLY A 65 10.60 5.40 17.92
CA GLY A 65 11.50 4.36 18.41
C GLY A 65 12.83 4.37 17.66
N PHE A 66 13.86 3.76 18.24
CA PHE A 66 15.14 3.55 17.54
C PHE A 66 15.15 2.17 16.89
N ILE A 67 15.70 2.09 15.69
CA ILE A 67 16.10 0.83 15.05
C ILE A 67 17.37 0.37 15.78
N LYS A 68 17.28 -0.79 16.43
CA LYS A 68 18.38 -1.46 17.14
C LYS A 68 18.77 -2.76 16.46
N GLY A 69 17.78 -3.47 15.94
CA GLY A 69 17.99 -4.68 15.16
C GLY A 69 18.45 -4.41 13.74
N THR A 70 18.74 -5.49 13.03
CA THR A 70 19.06 -5.49 11.59
C THR A 70 18.13 -6.45 10.85
N SER A 71 18.21 -6.50 9.52
CA SER A 71 17.41 -7.42 8.70
C SER A 71 17.96 -8.87 8.81
N VAL A 72 17.70 -9.55 9.93
CA VAL A 72 18.24 -10.88 10.25
C VAL A 72 17.42 -11.98 9.57
N ASN A 73 16.13 -12.05 9.84
CA ASN A 73 15.24 -12.98 9.18
C ASN A 73 14.81 -12.38 7.86
N THR A 74 15.37 -12.87 6.75
CA THR A 74 15.05 -12.42 5.39
C THR A 74 14.16 -13.37 4.60
N GLY A 75 13.62 -14.40 5.27
CA GLY A 75 12.72 -15.37 4.65
C GLY A 75 11.38 -14.76 4.20
N ARG A 76 10.66 -15.52 3.36
CA ARG A 76 9.30 -15.20 2.90
C ARG A 76 8.28 -15.21 4.02
N VAL A 77 8.47 -16.08 5.01
CA VAL A 77 7.65 -16.16 6.21
C VAL A 77 8.48 -15.60 7.36
N TYR A 78 7.91 -14.65 8.09
CA TYR A 78 8.57 -14.11 9.26
C TYR A 78 8.35 -15.02 10.47
N THR A 79 9.42 -15.27 11.21
CA THR A 79 9.40 -15.87 12.53
C THR A 79 10.18 -14.97 13.46
N THR A 80 9.65 -14.78 14.67
CA THR A 80 10.27 -13.95 15.72
C THR A 80 11.75 -14.31 15.86
N CYS A 81 12.60 -13.31 15.66
CA CYS A 81 14.04 -13.45 15.72
C CYS A 81 14.59 -12.36 16.64
N GLN A 82 15.42 -12.75 17.60
CA GLN A 82 16.09 -11.75 18.44
C GLN A 82 17.02 -10.90 17.57
N GLU A 83 17.17 -9.63 17.92
CA GLU A 83 18.01 -8.66 17.21
C GLU A 83 17.52 -8.31 15.78
N ASP A 84 16.32 -8.75 15.40
CA ASP A 84 15.71 -8.37 14.13
C ASP A 84 14.96 -7.03 14.24
N GLU A 85 15.09 -6.19 13.22
CA GLU A 85 14.50 -4.84 13.16
C GLU A 85 12.95 -4.84 13.23
N VAL A 86 12.31 -5.99 13.02
CA VAL A 86 10.86 -6.17 13.17
C VAL A 86 10.44 -6.20 14.64
N GLU A 87 11.30 -6.62 15.56
CA GLU A 87 10.99 -6.60 16.99
C GLU A 87 10.99 -5.16 17.55
N ASP A 88 11.78 -4.26 16.97
CA ASP A 88 11.69 -2.83 17.29
C ASP A 88 10.31 -2.25 16.92
N LEU A 89 9.73 -2.71 15.80
CA LEU A 89 8.37 -2.34 15.39
C LEU A 89 7.34 -2.91 16.36
N TYR A 90 7.50 -4.16 16.80
CA TYR A 90 6.64 -4.76 17.83
C TYR A 90 6.61 -3.92 19.10
N HIS A 91 7.78 -3.53 19.62
CA HIS A 91 7.87 -2.73 20.83
C HIS A 91 7.25 -1.34 20.67
N LEU A 92 7.48 -0.67 19.53
CA LEU A 92 6.89 0.63 19.25
C LEU A 92 5.37 0.56 19.14
N LEU A 93 4.84 -0.39 18.37
CA LEU A 93 3.39 -0.54 18.19
C LEU A 93 2.69 -0.98 19.47
N LYS A 94 3.35 -1.80 20.31
CA LYS A 94 2.85 -2.13 21.65
C LYS A 94 2.70 -0.88 22.52
N LEU A 95 3.72 -0.03 22.55
CA LEU A 95 3.67 1.24 23.29
C LEU A 95 2.50 2.13 22.83
N VAL A 96 2.33 2.28 21.51
CA VAL A 96 1.24 3.08 20.93
C VAL A 96 -0.11 2.48 21.28
N LYS A 97 -0.27 1.17 21.14
CA LYS A 97 -1.50 0.46 21.50
C LYS A 97 -1.86 0.67 22.97
N ASP A 98 -0.90 0.48 23.88
CA ASP A 98 -1.12 0.59 25.32
C ASP A 98 -1.48 2.03 25.75
N LYS A 99 -1.00 3.04 25.02
CA LYS A 99 -1.27 4.47 25.31
C LYS A 99 -2.52 5.02 24.66
N GLU A 100 -2.76 4.67 23.40
CA GLU A 100 -3.80 5.29 22.56
C GLU A 100 -5.02 4.39 22.33
N GLY A 101 -4.94 3.11 22.73
CA GLY A 101 -6.05 2.16 22.57
C GLY A 101 -6.37 1.81 21.12
N VAL A 102 -5.38 1.85 20.23
CA VAL A 102 -5.57 1.65 18.78
C VAL A 102 -6.01 0.21 18.45
N GLU A 103 -6.80 0.06 17.40
CA GLU A 103 -7.31 -1.24 16.92
C GLU A 103 -6.62 -1.74 15.65
N GLY A 104 -5.86 -0.88 14.97
CA GLY A 104 -5.22 -1.20 13.71
C GLY A 104 -3.98 -0.37 13.42
N VAL A 105 -3.25 -0.79 12.39
CA VAL A 105 -1.99 -0.17 11.95
C VAL A 105 -2.07 0.05 10.45
N SER A 106 -1.97 1.31 10.04
CA SER A 106 -1.95 1.74 8.64
C SER A 106 -0.52 1.78 8.12
N VAL A 107 -0.22 1.04 7.04
CA VAL A 107 1.11 0.98 6.42
C VAL A 107 1.06 1.16 4.90
N GLY A 108 1.98 1.95 4.36
CA GLY A 108 2.04 2.28 2.93
C GLY A 108 2.89 1.33 2.08
N ALA A 109 2.89 0.03 2.37
CA ALA A 109 3.60 -0.94 1.51
C ALA A 109 2.83 -1.15 0.20
N ILE A 110 3.51 -1.04 -0.95
CA ILE A 110 2.87 -1.21 -2.27
C ILE A 110 3.18 -2.59 -2.86
N LEU A 111 4.44 -2.97 -3.04
CA LEU A 111 4.82 -4.23 -3.72
C LEU A 111 5.70 -5.16 -2.88
N SER A 112 6.38 -4.65 -1.85
CA SER A 112 7.26 -5.46 -0.99
C SER A 112 6.52 -6.47 -0.08
N ASP A 113 6.55 -7.76 -0.46
CA ASP A 113 5.99 -8.86 0.36
C ASP A 113 6.74 -8.94 1.71
N TYR A 114 8.04 -8.62 1.68
CA TYR A 114 8.91 -8.60 2.85
C TYR A 114 8.35 -7.68 3.94
N GLN A 115 8.02 -6.44 3.58
CA GLN A 115 7.50 -5.43 4.50
C GLN A 115 6.11 -5.81 5.00
N ARG A 116 5.22 -6.22 4.08
CA ARG A 116 3.85 -6.59 4.42
C ARG A 116 3.80 -7.72 5.45
N VAL A 117 4.47 -8.85 5.18
CA VAL A 117 4.42 -10.04 6.05
C VAL A 117 4.90 -9.74 7.47
N ARG A 118 5.94 -8.90 7.60
CA ARG A 118 6.49 -8.50 8.91
C ARG A 118 5.54 -7.60 9.70
N VAL A 119 4.90 -6.64 9.03
CA VAL A 119 3.85 -5.83 9.66
C VAL A 119 2.67 -6.70 10.08
N GLU A 120 2.23 -7.63 9.24
CA GLU A 120 1.12 -8.54 9.53
C GLU A 120 1.44 -9.45 10.74
N ASP A 121 2.67 -9.98 10.86
CA ASP A 121 3.06 -10.77 12.03
C ASP A 121 3.00 -9.96 13.33
N VAL A 122 3.58 -8.76 13.33
CA VAL A 122 3.56 -7.87 14.49
C VAL A 122 2.12 -7.52 14.88
N CYS A 123 1.28 -7.17 13.90
CA CYS A 123 -0.13 -6.85 14.12
C CYS A 123 -0.88 -8.05 14.70
N ARG A 124 -0.67 -9.26 14.17
CA ARG A 124 -1.27 -10.49 14.67
C ARG A 124 -0.89 -10.74 16.14
N ARG A 125 0.39 -10.61 16.50
CA ARG A 125 0.87 -10.78 17.88
C ARG A 125 0.31 -9.75 18.85
N LEU A 126 0.03 -8.54 18.36
CA LEU A 126 -0.56 -7.47 19.14
C LEU A 126 -2.09 -7.43 19.06
N ASN A 127 -2.74 -8.35 18.34
CA ASN A 127 -4.18 -8.28 18.06
C ASN A 127 -4.60 -6.90 17.52
N LEU A 128 -3.88 -6.44 16.49
CA LEU A 128 -4.15 -5.22 15.73
C LEU A 128 -4.50 -5.61 14.30
N GLN A 129 -5.34 -4.82 13.64
CA GLN A 129 -5.69 -5.01 12.23
C GLN A 129 -4.67 -4.29 11.32
N PRO A 130 -3.92 -4.99 10.45
CA PRO A 130 -3.10 -4.34 9.43
C PRO A 130 -3.98 -3.74 8.33
N LEU A 131 -3.69 -2.50 7.94
CA LEU A 131 -4.39 -1.73 6.90
C LEU A 131 -3.39 -1.28 5.82
N ALA A 132 -3.23 -2.10 4.78
CA ALA A 132 -2.30 -1.89 3.66
C ALA A 132 -3.09 -1.67 2.35
N TYR A 133 -3.69 -0.50 2.19
CA TYR A 133 -4.60 -0.21 1.07
C TYR A 133 -3.91 -0.13 -0.29
N LEU A 134 -2.61 0.20 -0.29
CA LEU A 134 -1.82 0.39 -1.51
C LEU A 134 -1.26 -0.93 -2.05
N TRP A 135 -1.43 -2.02 -1.30
CA TRP A 135 -0.82 -3.29 -1.60
C TRP A 135 -1.27 -3.85 -2.96
N ARG A 136 -0.29 -4.16 -3.82
CA ARG A 136 -0.44 -4.66 -5.20
C ARG A 136 -1.30 -3.79 -6.11
N GLN A 137 -1.48 -2.51 -5.78
CA GLN A 137 -2.06 -1.55 -6.70
C GLN A 137 -1.13 -1.32 -7.90
N ASN A 138 -1.70 -0.93 -9.04
CA ASN A 138 -0.90 -0.57 -10.21
C ASN A 138 -0.11 0.72 -9.90
N GLN A 139 1.22 0.65 -9.99
CA GLN A 139 2.10 1.74 -9.57
C GLN A 139 1.92 3.03 -10.39
N GLU A 140 1.69 2.93 -11.71
CA GLU A 140 1.50 4.09 -12.57
C GLU A 140 0.20 4.84 -12.23
N ILE A 141 -0.88 4.08 -12.03
CA ILE A 141 -2.17 4.63 -11.60
C ILE A 141 -2.01 5.24 -10.21
N LEU A 142 -1.38 4.52 -9.29
CA LEU A 142 -1.19 4.95 -7.91
C LEU A 142 -0.40 6.26 -7.80
N LEU A 143 0.69 6.41 -8.56
CA LEU A 143 1.46 7.66 -8.58
C LEU A 143 0.61 8.84 -9.07
N LYS A 144 -0.17 8.64 -10.14
CA LYS A 144 -1.10 9.65 -10.66
C LYS A 144 -2.21 9.99 -9.66
N GLU A 145 -2.71 9.01 -8.94
CA GLU A 145 -3.69 9.20 -7.87
C GLU A 145 -3.10 10.00 -6.70
N MET A 146 -1.86 9.73 -6.29
CA MET A 146 -1.17 10.53 -5.27
C MET A 146 -1.04 11.99 -5.69
N ILE A 147 -0.61 12.25 -6.94
CA ILE A 147 -0.47 13.60 -7.49
C ILE A 147 -1.82 14.32 -7.50
N SER A 148 -2.85 13.70 -8.08
CA SER A 148 -4.19 14.29 -8.18
C SER A 148 -4.89 14.45 -6.82
N SER A 149 -4.48 13.68 -5.81
CA SER A 149 -4.95 13.81 -4.42
C SER A 149 -4.18 14.88 -3.62
N ASN A 150 -3.37 15.70 -4.29
CA ASN A 150 -2.56 16.77 -3.68
C ASN A 150 -1.54 16.26 -2.65
N ILE A 151 -0.92 15.10 -2.86
CA ILE A 151 0.30 14.73 -2.14
C ILE A 151 1.46 15.57 -2.68
N GLN A 152 1.86 16.60 -1.92
CA GLN A 152 3.00 17.44 -2.24
C GLN A 152 4.26 16.82 -1.63
N ALA A 153 4.85 15.85 -2.34
CA ALA A 153 6.08 15.21 -1.92
C ALA A 153 7.22 15.51 -2.90
N ILE A 154 8.44 15.62 -2.37
CA ILE A 154 9.67 15.82 -3.14
C ILE A 154 10.55 14.56 -3.08
N ILE A 155 11.31 14.31 -4.13
CA ILE A 155 12.36 13.27 -4.14
C ILE A 155 13.48 13.69 -3.19
N ILE A 156 13.78 12.86 -2.19
CA ILE A 156 14.85 13.12 -1.21
C ILE A 156 16.00 12.13 -1.31
N LYS A 157 15.86 11.06 -2.08
CA LYS A 157 16.93 10.08 -2.33
C LYS A 157 16.76 9.53 -3.73
N VAL A 158 17.86 9.27 -4.40
CA VAL A 158 17.92 8.47 -5.63
C VAL A 158 18.99 7.40 -5.48
N ALA A 159 18.73 6.21 -5.98
CA ALA A 159 19.62 5.05 -5.88
C ALA A 159 19.43 4.06 -7.04
N ALA A 160 18.97 4.52 -8.21
CA ALA A 160 18.69 3.67 -9.36
C ALA A 160 19.31 4.19 -10.65
N PHE A 161 19.57 3.26 -11.55
CA PHE A 161 20.09 3.56 -12.88
C PHE A 161 19.19 4.55 -13.63
N GLY A 162 19.79 5.62 -14.13
CA GLY A 162 19.09 6.70 -14.83
C GLY A 162 18.46 7.75 -13.92
N LEU A 163 18.46 7.57 -12.60
CA LEU A 163 18.16 8.67 -11.68
C LEU A 163 19.42 9.46 -11.35
N ASP A 164 19.49 10.67 -11.90
CA ASP A 164 20.56 11.65 -11.69
C ASP A 164 20.25 12.55 -10.46
N PRO A 165 21.11 12.55 -9.42
CA PRO A 165 20.94 13.37 -8.22
C PRO A 165 20.75 14.85 -8.50
N ASP A 166 21.55 15.43 -9.41
CA ASP A 166 21.55 16.87 -9.70
C ASP A 166 20.29 17.30 -10.44
N LYS A 167 19.63 16.36 -11.13
CA LYS A 167 18.41 16.62 -11.90
C LYS A 167 17.13 16.25 -11.17
N HIS A 168 17.18 15.35 -10.20
CA HIS A 168 15.97 14.71 -9.66
C HIS A 168 15.75 14.97 -8.17
N LEU A 169 16.79 15.16 -7.36
CA LEU A 169 16.59 15.51 -5.96
C LEU A 169 15.86 16.86 -5.86
N GLY A 170 14.88 16.93 -4.96
CA GLY A 170 14.06 18.11 -4.72
C GLY A 170 12.88 18.29 -5.69
N LYS A 171 12.80 17.53 -6.78
CA LYS A 171 11.63 17.56 -7.67
C LYS A 171 10.40 17.02 -6.99
N THR A 172 9.26 17.63 -7.29
CA THR A 172 7.95 17.13 -6.86
C THR A 172 7.50 15.92 -7.67
N LEU A 173 6.50 15.19 -7.17
CA LEU A 173 5.95 14.02 -7.85
C LEU A 173 5.46 14.33 -9.28
N ASP A 174 4.75 15.43 -9.48
CA ASP A 174 4.26 15.88 -10.80
C ASP A 174 5.39 16.23 -11.78
N GLN A 175 6.49 16.79 -11.26
CA GLN A 175 7.65 17.14 -12.08
C GLN A 175 8.44 15.91 -12.54
N ILE A 176 8.48 14.85 -11.72
CA ILE A 176 9.29 13.65 -11.97
C ILE A 176 8.48 12.52 -12.66
N GLU A 177 7.15 12.49 -12.52
CA GLU A 177 6.30 11.40 -13.04
C GLU A 177 6.51 11.07 -14.52
N PRO A 178 6.56 12.04 -15.46
CA PRO A 178 6.78 11.73 -16.88
C PRO A 178 8.14 11.10 -17.15
N TYR A 179 9.14 11.37 -16.29
CA TYR A 179 10.47 10.79 -16.39
C TYR A 179 10.49 9.36 -15.86
N LEU A 180 9.84 9.12 -14.70
CA LEU A 180 9.74 7.79 -14.11
C LEU A 180 9.02 6.79 -15.01
N LEU A 181 7.95 7.21 -15.70
CA LEU A 181 7.25 6.37 -16.68
C LEU A 181 8.18 5.93 -17.82
N LYS A 182 8.97 6.84 -18.38
CA LYS A 182 9.96 6.53 -19.43
C LYS A 182 11.08 5.64 -18.92
N LEU A 183 11.51 5.85 -17.67
CA LEU A 183 12.57 5.07 -17.05
C LEU A 183 12.11 3.63 -16.75
N SER A 184 10.86 3.46 -16.33
CA SER A 184 10.17 2.18 -16.18
C SER A 184 10.11 1.42 -17.52
N GLU A 185 9.65 2.07 -18.58
CA GLU A 185 9.57 1.45 -19.91
C GLU A 185 10.95 1.00 -20.44
N LYS A 186 11.98 1.81 -20.18
CA LYS A 186 13.33 1.58 -20.73
C LYS A 186 14.17 0.59 -19.92
N TYR A 187 14.04 0.61 -18.59
CA TYR A 187 14.95 -0.11 -17.68
C TYR A 187 14.24 -0.94 -16.61
N GLY A 188 12.90 -0.92 -16.56
CA GLY A 188 12.12 -1.66 -15.57
C GLY A 188 12.13 -1.05 -14.17
N VAL A 189 12.50 0.23 -14.04
CA VAL A 189 12.45 0.97 -12.77
C VAL A 189 11.02 1.05 -12.27
N HIS A 190 10.81 0.78 -10.98
CA HIS A 190 9.51 0.90 -10.35
C HIS A 190 9.06 2.35 -10.26
N VAL A 191 7.91 2.66 -10.89
CA VAL A 191 7.37 4.03 -10.96
C VAL A 191 7.09 4.59 -9.56
N CYS A 192 6.70 3.76 -8.60
CA CYS A 192 6.53 4.16 -7.20
C CYS A 192 7.82 4.08 -6.37
N GLY A 193 8.98 3.75 -6.94
CA GLY A 193 10.26 3.67 -6.23
C GLY A 193 10.38 2.44 -5.34
N GLU A 194 9.64 1.38 -5.63
CA GLU A 194 9.72 0.12 -4.90
C GLU A 194 11.15 -0.45 -4.97
N GLY A 195 11.62 -1.06 -3.89
CA GLY A 195 13.00 -1.57 -3.81
C GLY A 195 14.05 -0.50 -3.47
N GLY A 196 13.64 0.74 -3.18
CA GLY A 196 14.54 1.80 -2.70
C GLY A 196 15.17 2.64 -3.81
N GLU A 197 14.65 2.55 -5.04
CA GLU A 197 15.16 3.27 -6.21
C GLU A 197 15.14 4.79 -6.01
N TYR A 198 14.11 5.29 -5.33
CA TYR A 198 14.06 6.64 -4.82
C TYR A 198 13.22 6.70 -3.54
N GLU A 199 13.45 7.71 -2.72
CA GLU A 199 12.62 7.99 -1.54
C GLU A 199 12.07 9.41 -1.61
N THR A 200 10.97 9.65 -0.90
CA THR A 200 10.30 10.94 -0.90
C THR A 200 10.08 11.47 0.51
N PHE A 201 9.87 12.78 0.60
CA PHE A 201 9.38 13.44 1.79
C PHE A 201 8.16 14.31 1.44
N THR A 202 7.04 14.06 2.09
CA THR A 202 5.80 14.83 1.91
C THR A 202 5.89 16.12 2.71
N LEU A 203 5.82 17.24 1.99
CA LEU A 203 5.81 18.60 2.54
C LEU A 203 4.39 19.04 2.88
N ASP A 204 3.42 18.59 2.10
CA ASP A 204 2.02 18.86 2.35
C ASP A 204 1.09 17.77 1.80
N CYS A 205 -0.05 17.58 2.45
CA CYS A 205 -1.19 16.85 1.90
C CYS A 205 -2.50 17.33 2.54
N PRO A 206 -3.68 16.92 2.03
CA PRO A 206 -4.97 17.35 2.59
C PRO A 206 -5.16 17.10 4.10
N LEU A 207 -4.48 16.09 4.67
CA LEU A 207 -4.57 15.81 6.11
C LEU A 207 -3.79 16.81 6.97
N PHE A 208 -2.80 17.50 6.41
CA PHE A 208 -1.94 18.42 7.17
C PHE A 208 -2.73 19.69 7.54
N LYS A 209 -2.57 20.16 8.78
CA LYS A 209 -3.01 21.46 9.29
C LYS A 209 -2.04 22.58 8.95
N LYS A 210 -0.75 22.26 8.90
CA LYS A 210 0.34 23.16 8.50
C LYS A 210 1.20 22.47 7.44
N LYS A 211 1.64 23.20 6.44
CA LYS A 211 2.59 22.68 5.45
C LYS A 211 4.02 22.83 5.97
N ILE A 212 4.89 21.92 5.58
CA ILE A 212 6.32 21.96 5.87
C ILE A 212 7.02 22.68 4.73
N VAL A 213 7.88 23.64 5.05
CA VAL A 213 8.70 24.37 4.08
C VAL A 213 10.16 24.07 4.34
N VAL A 214 10.88 23.69 3.27
CA VAL A 214 12.33 23.49 3.29
C VAL A 214 12.98 24.85 3.07
N ASP A 215 13.69 25.35 4.09
CA ASP A 215 14.42 26.63 4.01
C ASP A 215 15.84 26.44 3.48
N LEU A 216 16.46 25.34 3.88
CA LEU A 216 17.84 25.02 3.55
C LEU A 216 18.07 23.51 3.59
N ASP A 217 18.70 23.00 2.54
CA ASP A 217 19.13 21.63 2.40
C ASP A 217 20.51 21.55 1.73
N ARG A 218 21.07 20.35 1.68
CA ARG A 218 22.25 20.04 0.88
C ARG A 218 22.15 18.62 0.33
N VAL A 219 22.75 18.39 -0.83
CA VAL A 219 22.92 17.04 -1.38
C VAL A 219 24.10 16.36 -0.69
N VAL A 220 23.89 15.11 -0.27
CA VAL A 220 24.92 14.21 0.24
C VAL A 220 25.04 13.03 -0.72
N VAL A 221 26.23 12.83 -1.27
CA VAL A 221 26.54 11.66 -2.11
C VAL A 221 27.02 10.54 -1.20
N HIS A 222 26.25 9.46 -1.14
CA HIS A 222 26.61 8.26 -0.39
C HIS A 222 27.48 7.31 -1.23
N SER A 223 27.12 7.13 -2.50
CA SER A 223 27.91 6.36 -3.48
C SER A 223 27.95 7.10 -4.81
N ALA A 224 29.16 7.35 -5.32
CA ALA A 224 29.39 8.01 -6.61
C ALA A 224 29.51 7.01 -7.78
N ASP A 225 28.76 5.89 -7.73
CA ASP A 225 28.73 4.92 -8.81
C ASP A 225 28.39 5.60 -10.15
N ALA A 226 29.12 5.23 -11.21
CA ALA A 226 29.04 5.90 -12.50
C ALA A 226 27.69 5.68 -13.22
N PHE A 227 26.92 4.68 -12.80
CA PHE A 227 25.70 4.23 -13.46
C PHE A 227 24.47 4.37 -12.56
N ALA A 228 24.60 4.10 -11.27
CA ALA A 228 23.53 4.19 -10.27
C ALA A 228 24.04 4.91 -9.00
N PRO A 229 24.29 6.24 -9.08
CA PRO A 229 24.73 6.99 -7.92
C PRO A 229 23.67 6.95 -6.82
N VAL A 230 24.13 6.86 -5.57
CA VAL A 230 23.27 6.95 -4.39
C VAL A 230 23.52 8.30 -3.74
N ALA A 231 22.49 9.15 -3.74
CA ALA A 231 22.56 10.47 -3.14
C ALA A 231 21.21 10.86 -2.53
N TYR A 232 21.26 11.70 -1.50
CA TYR A 232 20.07 12.15 -0.79
C TYR A 232 20.15 13.61 -0.34
N LEU A 233 18.98 14.19 -0.07
CA LEU A 233 18.83 15.51 0.52
C LEU A 233 18.91 15.44 2.04
N HIS A 234 19.87 16.17 2.59
CA HIS A 234 19.98 16.44 4.01
C HIS A 234 19.37 17.80 4.34
N PHE A 235 18.23 17.80 5.03
CA PHE A 235 17.57 19.04 5.43
C PHE A 235 18.29 19.70 6.61
N LEU A 236 18.78 20.92 6.40
CA LEU A 236 19.47 21.72 7.40
C LEU A 236 18.51 22.61 8.19
N LYS A 237 17.47 23.12 7.52
CA LYS A 237 16.46 23.98 8.13
C LYS A 237 15.11 23.78 7.45
N LEU A 238 14.09 23.56 8.26
CA LEU A 238 12.70 23.54 7.85
C LEU A 238 11.86 24.34 8.84
N HIS A 239 10.69 24.79 8.41
CA HIS A 239 9.69 25.37 9.29
C HIS A 239 8.27 24.97 8.87
N LEU A 240 7.30 25.23 9.77
CA LEU A 240 5.89 25.02 9.52
C LEU A 240 5.21 26.33 9.17
N GLU A 241 4.43 26.33 8.09
CA GLU A 241 3.56 27.43 7.71
C GLU A 241 2.10 27.02 7.84
N ASN A 242 1.27 27.93 8.38
CA ASN A 242 -0.18 27.74 8.37
C ASN A 242 -0.68 27.71 6.93
N LYS A 243 -1.62 26.82 6.66
CA LYS A 243 -2.38 26.88 5.41
C LYS A 243 -3.30 28.10 5.45
N GLY A 244 -3.43 28.81 4.33
CA GLY A 244 -4.52 29.79 4.19
C GLY A 244 -5.88 29.09 4.37
N GLU A 245 -6.93 29.84 4.69
CA GLU A 245 -8.28 29.27 4.88
C GLU A 245 -8.62 28.29 3.75
N ALA A 246 -8.68 27.00 4.09
CA ALA A 246 -8.95 25.96 3.11
C ALA A 246 -10.43 26.04 2.71
N SER A 247 -10.70 26.66 1.57
CA SER A 247 -11.96 26.48 0.85
C SER A 247 -11.97 25.08 0.24
N GLY A 248 -12.44 24.09 0.99
CA GLY A 248 -12.68 22.76 0.45
C GLY A 248 -12.79 21.70 1.52
N THR A 249 -14.02 21.27 1.80
CA THR A 249 -14.28 19.96 2.39
C THR A 249 -13.50 18.93 1.58
N PHE A 250 -12.69 18.09 2.24
CA PHE A 250 -12.06 16.94 1.61
C PHE A 250 -13.14 16.08 0.95
N MET A 251 -13.39 16.28 -0.34
CA MET A 251 -14.22 15.38 -1.13
C MET A 251 -13.35 14.18 -1.43
N VAL A 252 -13.61 13.10 -0.71
CA VAL A 252 -13.18 11.77 -1.10
C VAL A 252 -13.74 11.57 -2.50
N ASN A 253 -12.88 11.58 -3.52
CA ASN A 253 -13.26 10.96 -4.78
C ASN A 253 -13.51 9.50 -4.44
N SER A 254 -14.79 9.15 -4.27
CA SER A 254 -15.21 7.77 -4.40
C SER A 254 -14.63 7.28 -5.71
N CYS A 255 -13.92 6.15 -5.67
CA CYS A 255 -13.54 5.36 -6.83
C CYS A 255 -14.59 5.54 -7.94
N SER A 256 -14.15 5.97 -9.13
CA SER A 256 -14.97 6.44 -10.24
C SER A 256 -15.75 5.32 -10.92
N CYS A 257 -16.66 4.71 -10.17
CA CYS A 257 -17.61 3.71 -10.61
C CYS A 257 -18.97 4.37 -10.93
N GLU A 258 -19.00 5.47 -11.70
CA GLU A 258 -20.27 6.06 -12.15
C GLU A 258 -20.28 6.17 -13.68
N VAL A 259 -21.07 5.29 -14.31
CA VAL A 259 -21.19 5.14 -15.76
C VAL A 259 -22.36 5.98 -16.26
N SER A 260 -22.08 7.01 -17.05
CA SER A 260 -23.07 7.71 -17.88
C SER A 260 -23.22 6.99 -19.23
N CYS A 261 -24.43 6.52 -19.55
CA CYS A 261 -24.74 5.78 -20.78
C CYS A 261 -25.38 6.70 -21.83
N ASN A 262 -24.80 6.75 -23.04
CA ASN A 262 -25.54 7.02 -24.28
C ASN A 262 -25.30 5.83 -25.21
N GLU A 263 -26.39 5.28 -25.76
CA GLU A 263 -26.36 4.22 -26.77
C GLU A 263 -26.53 4.85 -28.15
N ASP A 264 -25.78 4.38 -29.15
CA ASP A 264 -26.34 3.94 -30.43
C ASP A 264 -25.26 3.29 -31.32
N ASP A 265 -25.72 2.26 -32.03
CA ASP A 265 -25.20 1.60 -33.23
C ASP A 265 -24.14 0.47 -33.17
N ILE A 266 -24.62 -0.71 -33.58
CA ILE A 266 -23.92 -1.95 -33.94
C ILE A 266 -23.94 -2.06 -35.48
N PHE A 267 -22.86 -2.52 -36.13
CA PHE A 267 -22.79 -3.59 -37.18
C PHE A 267 -21.38 -3.71 -37.84
N PRO A 268 -21.04 -4.76 -38.64
CA PRO A 268 -19.90 -5.65 -38.33
C PRO A 268 -18.80 -5.78 -39.42
N SER A 269 -17.74 -6.54 -39.03
CA SER A 269 -16.80 -7.39 -39.81
C SER A 269 -15.83 -6.79 -40.84
N SER A 270 -14.53 -7.09 -40.68
CA SER A 270 -13.68 -7.80 -41.67
C SER A 270 -12.26 -8.05 -41.12
N GLU A 271 -11.65 -9.16 -41.57
CA GLU A 271 -10.35 -9.71 -41.19
C GLU A 271 -9.15 -8.99 -41.84
N GLU A 272 -8.00 -9.01 -41.16
CA GLU A 272 -6.63 -9.37 -41.63
C GLU A 272 -5.48 -8.51 -41.03
N ASP A 273 -4.46 -9.27 -40.58
CA ASP A 273 -3.03 -9.01 -40.32
C ASP A 273 -2.51 -8.34 -39.01
N GLU A 274 -1.65 -9.10 -38.31
CA GLU A 274 -0.88 -8.79 -37.09
C GLU A 274 0.21 -7.72 -37.31
N PRO A 275 0.56 -6.97 -36.25
CA PRO A 275 1.76 -7.30 -35.47
C PRO A 275 1.47 -7.33 -33.96
N GLN A 276 2.23 -8.14 -33.20
CA GLN A 276 2.10 -8.32 -31.75
C GLN A 276 2.07 -7.00 -30.97
N GLU A 277 0.86 -6.50 -30.72
CA GLU A 277 0.59 -5.45 -29.75
C GLU A 277 0.33 -6.07 -28.38
N ASN A 278 0.87 -5.42 -27.35
CA ASN A 278 0.53 -5.62 -25.95
C ASN A 278 -1.00 -5.67 -25.80
N ILE A 279 -1.57 -6.87 -25.64
CA ILE A 279 -3.00 -7.03 -25.38
C ILE A 279 -3.28 -6.32 -24.06
N PRO A 280 -3.97 -5.17 -24.05
CA PRO A 280 -4.55 -4.69 -22.81
C PRO A 280 -5.56 -5.76 -22.45
N VAL A 281 -5.57 -6.22 -21.19
CA VAL A 281 -6.69 -7.03 -20.71
C VAL A 281 -7.94 -6.16 -20.83
N ILE A 282 -8.64 -6.27 -21.96
CA ILE A 282 -9.91 -5.60 -22.20
C ILE A 282 -10.88 -6.29 -21.26
N TRP A 283 -11.18 -5.62 -20.15
CA TRP A 283 -12.36 -5.92 -19.36
C TRP A 283 -13.57 -5.66 -20.27
N LYS A 284 -14.03 -6.69 -20.98
CA LYS A 284 -15.37 -6.68 -21.59
C LYS A 284 -16.36 -6.52 -20.44
N SER A 285 -16.84 -5.30 -20.26
CA SER A 285 -18.00 -5.02 -19.43
C SER A 285 -19.20 -5.74 -20.05
N LEU A 286 -19.47 -6.95 -19.56
CA LEU A 286 -20.77 -7.59 -19.73
C LEU A 286 -21.78 -6.72 -18.98
N LYS A 287 -22.46 -5.82 -19.70
CA LYS A 287 -23.62 -5.10 -19.16
C LYS A 287 -24.57 -6.13 -18.54
N HIS A 288 -24.87 -5.91 -17.28
CA HIS A 288 -25.86 -6.64 -16.51
C HIS A 288 -27.18 -6.75 -17.28
N LYS A 289 -27.45 -7.94 -17.84
CA LYS A 289 -28.76 -8.55 -17.57
C LYS A 289 -28.91 -8.51 -16.05
N SER A 290 -30.05 -8.02 -15.56
CA SER A 290 -30.47 -8.06 -14.15
C SER A 290 -29.62 -9.06 -13.35
N LEU A 291 -28.91 -8.62 -12.31
CA LEU A 291 -28.11 -9.50 -11.44
C LEU A 291 -28.98 -10.65 -10.96
N ASP A 292 -28.96 -11.72 -11.72
CA ASP A 292 -29.55 -12.99 -11.37
C ASP A 292 -28.60 -13.51 -10.31
N PHE A 293 -29.02 -13.47 -9.04
CA PHE A 293 -28.26 -13.96 -7.88
C PHE A 293 -28.05 -15.50 -7.92
N THR A 294 -28.14 -16.10 -9.11
CA THR A 294 -28.06 -17.50 -9.49
C THR A 294 -26.78 -17.84 -10.27
N LYS A 295 -25.75 -16.96 -10.28
CA LYS A 295 -24.46 -17.31 -10.91
C LYS A 295 -23.86 -18.56 -10.25
N MET A 296 -23.85 -19.65 -11.01
CA MET A 296 -23.15 -20.90 -10.68
C MET A 296 -21.65 -20.63 -10.51
N PHE A 297 -21.02 -21.43 -9.64
CA PHE A 297 -19.58 -21.50 -9.51
C PHE A 297 -18.90 -21.58 -10.89
N GLY A 298 -17.86 -20.77 -11.09
CA GLY A 298 -17.11 -20.74 -12.35
C GLY A 298 -15.61 -20.85 -12.10
N SER A 299 -14.95 -21.75 -12.82
CA SER A 299 -13.50 -21.91 -12.88
C SER A 299 -12.96 -21.42 -14.23
N SER A 300 -11.88 -20.65 -14.24
CA SER A 300 -11.14 -20.38 -15.46
C SER A 300 -10.33 -21.61 -15.91
N GLY A 301 -9.83 -21.59 -17.14
CA GLY A 301 -8.68 -22.42 -17.52
C GLY A 301 -7.41 -21.99 -16.78
N LYS A 302 -6.35 -22.80 -16.89
CA LYS A 302 -5.02 -22.45 -16.37
C LYS A 302 -4.35 -21.43 -17.28
N SER A 303 -3.73 -20.40 -16.70
CA SER A 303 -2.85 -19.48 -17.44
C SER A 303 -1.58 -20.19 -17.89
N LEU A 304 -0.81 -19.57 -18.81
CA LEU A 304 0.53 -20.04 -19.19
C LEU A 304 1.48 -20.13 -17.99
N SER A 305 1.26 -19.30 -16.98
CA SER A 305 1.98 -19.27 -15.70
C SER A 305 1.41 -20.24 -14.64
N GLY A 306 0.39 -21.04 -14.99
CA GLY A 306 -0.18 -22.08 -14.13
C GLY A 306 -1.26 -21.62 -13.15
N TYR A 307 -1.68 -20.35 -13.19
CA TYR A 307 -2.73 -19.82 -12.30
C TYR A 307 -4.13 -20.16 -12.78
N GLN A 308 -5.05 -20.38 -11.83
CA GLN A 308 -6.45 -20.66 -12.10
C GLN A 308 -7.34 -19.80 -11.19
N TRP A 309 -8.44 -19.29 -11.75
CA TRP A 309 -9.36 -18.40 -11.06
C TRP A 309 -10.67 -19.11 -10.75
N PHE A 310 -11.17 -18.93 -9.54
CA PHE A 310 -12.46 -19.43 -9.11
C PHE A 310 -13.37 -18.28 -8.69
N SER A 311 -14.62 -18.31 -9.11
CA SER A 311 -15.59 -17.23 -8.91
C SER A 311 -16.98 -17.76 -8.58
N GLY A 312 -17.88 -16.86 -8.15
CA GLY A 312 -19.27 -17.22 -7.83
C GLY A 312 -19.42 -18.02 -6.53
N ILE A 313 -18.51 -17.83 -5.58
CA ILE A 313 -18.64 -18.40 -4.24
C ILE A 313 -19.40 -17.39 -3.39
N THR A 314 -20.64 -17.74 -3.05
CA THR A 314 -21.53 -16.92 -2.24
C THR A 314 -22.10 -17.78 -1.12
N ALA A 315 -22.42 -17.14 0.00
CA ALA A 315 -23.07 -17.80 1.12
C ALA A 315 -24.55 -18.05 0.78
N TYR A 316 -24.97 -19.31 0.82
CA TYR A 316 -26.37 -19.68 0.58
C TYR A 316 -27.11 -19.85 1.90
N PHE A 317 -28.06 -18.96 2.18
CA PHE A 317 -28.92 -19.07 3.36
C PHE A 317 -30.32 -19.51 2.99
N LEU A 318 -30.84 -20.47 3.75
CA LEU A 318 -32.29 -20.72 3.77
C LEU A 318 -33.02 -19.48 4.31
N PRO A 319 -34.23 -19.16 3.81
CA PRO A 319 -34.94 -17.90 4.12
C PRO A 319 -35.20 -17.63 5.62
N SER A 320 -35.09 -18.64 6.48
CA SER A 320 -35.50 -18.61 7.89
C SER A 320 -34.38 -18.38 8.92
N LYS A 321 -33.10 -18.29 8.53
CA LYS A 321 -31.99 -18.03 9.47
C LYS A 321 -31.67 -16.53 9.61
N SER A 322 -31.41 -16.10 10.84
CA SER A 322 -30.94 -14.74 11.15
C SER A 322 -29.64 -14.46 10.40
N LYS A 323 -29.62 -13.42 9.58
CA LYS A 323 -28.50 -13.07 8.71
C LYS A 323 -27.53 -12.19 9.46
N ASN A 324 -26.45 -12.75 9.99
CA ASN A 324 -25.31 -11.95 10.45
C ASN A 324 -24.11 -12.19 9.51
N ALA A 325 -23.23 -11.19 9.40
CA ALA A 325 -22.06 -11.25 8.52
C ALA A 325 -21.11 -12.41 8.89
N GLN A 326 -21.12 -12.82 10.16
CA GLN A 326 -20.32 -13.93 10.66
C GLN A 326 -20.75 -15.26 10.02
N GLU A 327 -22.03 -15.60 10.07
CA GLU A 327 -22.57 -16.81 9.45
C GLU A 327 -22.38 -16.77 7.93
N ALA A 328 -22.57 -15.60 7.30
CA ALA A 328 -22.28 -15.37 5.89
C ALA A 328 -20.85 -15.72 5.51
N ALA A 329 -19.87 -15.22 6.25
CA ALA A 329 -18.48 -15.52 5.98
C ALA A 329 -18.16 -17.01 6.21
N ARG A 330 -18.65 -17.64 7.29
CA ARG A 330 -18.42 -19.08 7.55
C ARG A 330 -18.96 -19.97 6.43
N GLU A 331 -20.17 -19.70 5.96
CA GLU A 331 -20.79 -20.45 4.87
C GLU A 331 -20.03 -20.26 3.55
N ALA A 332 -19.58 -19.04 3.26
CA ALA A 332 -18.79 -18.73 2.07
C ALA A 332 -17.44 -19.48 2.08
N PHE A 333 -16.71 -19.50 3.20
CA PHE A 333 -15.44 -20.23 3.30
C PHE A 333 -15.62 -21.75 3.33
N SER A 334 -16.70 -22.24 3.95
CA SER A 334 -17.05 -23.67 3.88
C SER A 334 -17.34 -24.10 2.45
N SER A 335 -18.06 -23.25 1.70
CA SER A 335 -18.34 -23.46 0.27
C SER A 335 -17.06 -23.40 -0.58
N LEU A 336 -16.16 -22.45 -0.29
CA LEU A 336 -14.85 -22.37 -0.95
C LEU A 336 -14.05 -23.66 -0.73
N ARG A 337 -13.92 -24.11 0.53
CA ARG A 337 -13.19 -25.33 0.88
C ARG A 337 -13.76 -26.55 0.16
N ALA A 338 -15.08 -26.75 0.21
CA ALA A 338 -15.74 -27.86 -0.46
C ALA A 338 -15.48 -27.88 -1.98
N LYS A 339 -15.56 -26.70 -2.63
CA LYS A 339 -15.32 -26.56 -4.08
C LYS A 339 -13.85 -26.76 -4.46
N MET A 340 -12.92 -26.23 -3.68
CA MET A 340 -11.49 -26.45 -3.91
C MET A 340 -11.15 -27.94 -3.80
N SER A 341 -11.65 -28.60 -2.75
CA SER A 341 -11.43 -30.04 -2.55
C SER A 341 -12.06 -30.90 -3.65
N SER A 342 -13.23 -30.52 -4.20
CA SER A 342 -13.81 -31.24 -5.34
C SER A 342 -12.99 -31.13 -6.63
N GLU A 343 -12.23 -30.05 -6.78
CA GLU A 343 -11.32 -29.79 -7.91
C GLU A 343 -9.88 -30.28 -7.64
N GLY A 344 -9.65 -30.95 -6.49
CA GLY A 344 -8.34 -31.51 -6.11
C GLY A 344 -7.34 -30.50 -5.52
N TRP A 345 -7.81 -29.32 -5.09
CA TRP A 345 -6.99 -28.27 -4.49
C TRP A 345 -7.19 -28.18 -2.98
N GLU A 346 -6.17 -27.70 -2.28
CA GLU A 346 -6.21 -27.37 -0.85
C GLU A 346 -6.25 -25.85 -0.65
N LEU A 347 -6.71 -25.40 0.52
CA LEU A 347 -6.73 -23.94 0.81
C LEU A 347 -5.35 -23.30 0.78
N LYS A 348 -4.28 -24.07 1.04
CA LYS A 348 -2.89 -23.61 0.95
C LYS A 348 -2.43 -23.28 -0.47
N ASP A 349 -3.17 -23.75 -1.49
CA ASP A 349 -2.88 -23.48 -2.90
C ASP A 349 -3.47 -22.12 -3.35
N ILE A 350 -4.28 -21.48 -2.50
CA ILE A 350 -4.87 -20.18 -2.77
C ILE A 350 -3.87 -19.08 -2.44
N ILE A 351 -3.55 -18.26 -3.44
CA ILE A 351 -2.58 -17.16 -3.31
C ILE A 351 -3.23 -15.76 -3.21
N LEU A 352 -4.49 -15.64 -3.64
CA LEU A 352 -5.24 -14.38 -3.70
C LEU A 352 -6.74 -14.64 -3.56
N VAL A 353 -7.42 -13.86 -2.72
CA VAL A 353 -8.87 -13.95 -2.50
C VAL A 353 -9.50 -12.57 -2.62
N HIS A 354 -10.26 -12.33 -3.69
CA HIS A 354 -11.09 -11.13 -3.75
C HIS A 354 -12.39 -11.34 -2.96
N LEU A 355 -12.47 -10.73 -1.78
CA LEU A 355 -13.62 -10.82 -0.90
C LEU A 355 -14.47 -9.54 -1.00
N TYR A 356 -15.70 -9.70 -1.50
CA TYR A 356 -16.66 -8.59 -1.62
C TYR A 356 -17.62 -8.60 -0.43
N MET A 357 -17.71 -7.47 0.26
CA MET A 357 -18.64 -7.27 1.37
C MET A 357 -19.53 -6.06 1.13
N LYS A 358 -20.76 -6.12 1.67
CA LYS A 358 -21.75 -5.05 1.49
C LYS A 358 -21.39 -3.77 2.27
N SER A 359 -20.72 -3.91 3.40
CA SER A 359 -20.36 -2.79 4.27
C SER A 359 -19.03 -3.04 4.96
N MET A 360 -18.18 -2.00 5.01
CA MET A 360 -16.93 -2.02 5.79
C MET A 360 -17.15 -2.18 7.29
N LYS A 361 -18.36 -1.93 7.81
CA LYS A 361 -18.70 -2.18 9.22
C LYS A 361 -18.59 -3.66 9.60
N ASP A 362 -18.81 -4.55 8.64
CA ASP A 362 -18.74 -6.00 8.85
C ASP A 362 -17.32 -6.55 8.68
N PHE A 363 -16.36 -5.70 8.29
CA PHE A 363 -14.99 -6.11 7.97
C PHE A 363 -14.37 -6.90 9.12
N ASN A 364 -14.36 -6.38 10.35
CA ASN A 364 -13.73 -7.04 11.50
C ASN A 364 -14.29 -8.44 11.78
N VAL A 365 -15.62 -8.60 11.64
CA VAL A 365 -16.29 -9.88 11.87
C VAL A 365 -15.92 -10.88 10.79
N ILE A 366 -15.96 -10.47 9.53
CA ILE A 366 -15.61 -11.34 8.39
C ILE A 366 -14.11 -11.69 8.41
N ASN A 367 -13.27 -10.72 8.74
CA ASN A 367 -11.83 -10.84 8.90
C ASN A 367 -11.45 -11.88 9.95
N SER A 368 -12.15 -11.90 11.08
CA SER A 368 -11.92 -12.87 12.15
C SER A 368 -12.11 -14.32 11.67
N ILE A 369 -13.08 -14.54 10.78
CA ILE A 369 -13.31 -15.86 10.18
C ILE A 369 -12.26 -16.17 9.14
N TYR A 370 -11.93 -15.20 8.28
CA TYR A 370 -10.88 -15.35 7.27
C TYR A 370 -9.58 -15.89 7.88
N VAL A 371 -9.14 -15.29 8.99
CA VAL A 371 -7.91 -15.68 9.70
C VAL A 371 -8.02 -17.08 10.32
N THR A 372 -9.22 -17.58 10.63
CA THR A 372 -9.40 -18.96 11.13
C THR A 372 -9.44 -20.02 10.04
N GLU A 373 -9.75 -19.63 8.80
CA GLU A 373 -9.93 -20.58 7.70
C GLU A 373 -8.61 -20.89 6.97
N PHE A 374 -7.67 -19.95 7.02
CA PHE A 374 -6.35 -20.05 6.41
C PHE A 374 -5.24 -20.12 7.48
N ASP A 375 -4.17 -20.86 7.19
CA ASP A 375 -3.05 -21.07 8.11
C ASP A 375 -2.14 -19.81 8.24
N LEU A 376 -0.89 -20.00 8.68
CA LEU A 376 0.07 -18.96 9.11
C LEU A 376 0.29 -17.79 8.13
N CYS A 377 -0.05 -17.95 6.85
CA CYS A 377 0.08 -16.93 5.80
C CYS A 377 -1.20 -16.95 4.95
N PRO A 378 -2.28 -16.29 5.39
CA PRO A 378 -3.49 -16.28 4.61
C PRO A 378 -3.26 -15.53 3.28
N PRO A 379 -3.96 -15.92 2.20
CA PRO A 379 -3.79 -15.26 0.90
C PRO A 379 -3.99 -13.75 1.00
N ALA A 380 -3.40 -13.00 0.07
CA ALA A 380 -3.72 -11.59 -0.05
C ALA A 380 -5.23 -11.45 -0.32
N ARG A 381 -5.88 -10.41 0.24
CA ARG A 381 -7.31 -10.17 0.08
C ARG A 381 -7.63 -8.73 -0.22
#